data_AF-A0A446ZIX6-F1
#
_entry.id   AF-A0A446ZIX6-F1
#
_cell.length_a   1.000
_cell.length_b   1.000
_cell.length_c   1.000
_cell.angle_alpha   90.00
_cell.angle_beta   90.00
_cell.angle_gamma   90.00
#
_symmetry.space_group_name_H-M   'P 1'
#
loop_
_entity.id
_entity.type
_entity.pdbx_description
1 polymer ?
#
loop_
_entity_poly.entity_id
_entity_poly.type
_entity_poly.pdbx_seq_one_letter_code
_entity_poly.pdbx_strand_id
1 'polypeptide(L)'
;MNILVVGNGFDLSHFLPTKYDHFMFAMQSIQNFKKNNIDMEFKNIFGELLESEYYFFDKTKTLYDTNKIIIPQNEVKSIKDKLNKNSWYKYFHNHFTEIKTWIDFEQKIEEALVLVAKAIEKIEEKYNTYGIFNYPVYTKYSDRINQYYFSEIQFHLLSCLNLIEEEVTANSPGYRYGFISSSFYTVPNDEKYGFNSQKYLQHLQDQLDDFIDLFNLYLCLVVDKLLPFKKFSFNKSDCIDEVFSFNYTTTFENFYETPATIHFLHGKLGKPHNLVLGISELKDVSLKRLKAYGFTKYHQKIYKNTNYQFLNSKLNDLKLLNEELSESKLDYRAGVPLPSNIPSYNTLINRIKKSIENFDLNIQIWGHSLDISDEVYINEIFSFNEISDNKVRVFIYYFDQKAKFSLLNNLFHILGKEKVETWMKNGWLHFDENPNLEKKD
;
A
#
# COMPACT_ATOMS: atom_id res chain seq x y z
N MET A 1 20.46 -7.13 -17.58
CA MET A 1 19.69 -7.59 -16.42
C MET A 1 18.21 -7.30 -16.66
N ASN A 2 17.33 -8.26 -16.41
CA ASN A 2 15.88 -8.11 -16.54
C ASN A 2 15.26 -8.08 -15.15
N ILE A 3 14.58 -6.98 -14.84
CA ILE A 3 13.90 -6.76 -13.57
C ILE A 3 12.40 -6.81 -13.82
N LEU A 4 11.67 -7.52 -12.97
CA LEU A 4 10.20 -7.46 -12.93
C LEU A 4 9.74 -6.73 -11.67
N VAL A 5 8.95 -5.68 -11.84
CA VAL A 5 8.25 -4.98 -10.76
C VAL A 5 6.79 -5.40 -10.80
N VAL A 6 6.29 -5.99 -9.72
CA VAL A 6 4.89 -6.45 -9.63
C VAL A 6 4.11 -5.69 -8.56
N GLY A 7 2.85 -5.39 -8.85
CA GLY A 7 1.88 -4.83 -7.89
C GLY A 7 0.54 -5.57 -7.93
N ASN A 8 -0.48 -5.08 -7.22
CA ASN A 8 -1.68 -5.88 -6.96
C ASN A 8 -2.41 -6.36 -8.23
N GLY A 9 -2.32 -5.58 -9.31
CA GLY A 9 -2.83 -5.95 -10.62
C GLY A 9 -2.19 -7.23 -11.20
N PHE A 10 -1.02 -7.65 -10.72
CA PHE A 10 -0.40 -8.92 -11.05
C PHE A 10 -1.19 -10.08 -10.42
N ASP A 11 -1.54 -10.01 -9.14
CA ASP A 11 -2.38 -11.03 -8.52
C ASP A 11 -3.77 -11.09 -9.18
N LEU A 12 -4.31 -9.91 -9.55
CA LEU A 12 -5.58 -9.82 -10.25
C LEU A 12 -5.53 -10.38 -11.68
N SER A 13 -4.42 -10.19 -12.41
CA SER A 13 -4.24 -10.81 -13.73
C SER A 13 -4.16 -12.33 -13.64
N HIS A 14 -3.82 -12.85 -12.46
CA HIS A 14 -3.85 -14.26 -12.11
C HIS A 14 -5.17 -14.70 -11.47
N PHE A 15 -6.21 -13.85 -11.44
CA PHE A 15 -7.51 -14.19 -10.84
C PHE A 15 -7.45 -14.58 -9.36
N LEU A 16 -6.48 -14.05 -8.61
CA LEU A 16 -6.43 -14.17 -7.16
C LEU A 16 -7.27 -13.08 -6.51
N PRO A 17 -8.10 -13.38 -5.48
CA PRO A 17 -9.04 -12.43 -4.93
C PRO A 17 -8.35 -11.40 -4.01
N THR A 18 -7.56 -10.48 -4.59
CA THR A 18 -6.74 -9.51 -3.84
C THR A 18 -7.19 -8.06 -3.99
N LYS A 19 -8.36 -7.81 -4.59
CA LYS A 19 -9.00 -6.49 -4.53
C LYS A 19 -9.34 -6.16 -3.08
N TYR A 20 -9.36 -4.87 -2.77
CA TYR A 20 -9.85 -4.39 -1.48
C TYR A 20 -11.27 -4.92 -1.19
N ASP A 21 -12.17 -4.83 -2.16
CA ASP A 21 -13.56 -5.33 -2.02
C ASP A 21 -13.62 -6.83 -1.75
N HIS A 22 -12.73 -7.62 -2.36
CA HIS A 22 -12.67 -9.07 -2.10
C HIS A 22 -12.31 -9.36 -0.64
N PHE A 23 -11.33 -8.64 -0.08
CA PHE A 23 -10.95 -8.77 1.32
C PHE A 23 -12.09 -8.33 2.26
N MET A 24 -12.65 -7.14 2.04
CA MET A 24 -13.73 -6.63 2.90
C MET A 24 -14.98 -7.49 2.83
N PHE A 25 -15.34 -8.00 1.64
CA PHE A 25 -16.44 -8.94 1.47
C PHE A 25 -16.18 -10.27 2.20
N ALA A 26 -14.95 -10.79 2.12
CA ALA A 26 -14.57 -11.99 2.87
C ALA A 26 -14.68 -11.77 4.38
N MET A 27 -14.22 -10.62 4.89
CA MET A 27 -14.35 -10.28 6.31
C MET A 27 -15.82 -10.14 6.73
N GLN A 28 -16.65 -9.48 5.93
CA GLN A 28 -18.09 -9.35 6.18
C GLN A 28 -18.79 -10.71 6.17
N SER A 29 -18.45 -11.59 5.22
CA SER A 29 -18.97 -12.96 5.14
C SER A 29 -18.60 -13.76 6.38
N ILE A 30 -17.35 -13.65 6.85
CA ILE A 30 -16.90 -14.29 8.09
C ILE A 30 -17.66 -13.71 9.29
N GLN A 31 -17.77 -12.39 9.40
CA GLN A 31 -18.50 -11.72 10.49
C GLN A 31 -19.96 -12.20 10.60
N ASN A 32 -20.63 -12.31 9.46
CA ASN A 32 -22.05 -12.66 9.36
C ASN A 32 -22.32 -14.17 9.28
N PHE A 33 -21.29 -15.02 9.34
CA PHE A 33 -21.45 -16.45 9.18
C PHE A 33 -22.28 -17.08 10.32
N LYS A 34 -23.56 -17.36 10.08
CA LYS A 34 -24.49 -17.83 11.14
C LYS A 34 -24.34 -19.31 11.52
N LYS A 35 -23.63 -20.10 10.72
CA LYS A 35 -23.46 -21.53 10.96
C LYS A 35 -22.46 -21.73 12.10
N ASN A 36 -22.98 -22.12 13.26
CA ASN A 36 -22.13 -22.45 14.40
C ASN A 36 -21.53 -23.84 14.19
N ASN A 37 -20.28 -23.98 14.61
CA ASN A 37 -19.52 -25.22 14.66
C ASN A 37 -19.29 -25.93 13.30
N ILE A 38 -19.22 -25.16 12.21
CA ILE A 38 -18.95 -25.68 10.86
C ILE A 38 -17.81 -24.85 10.26
N ASP A 39 -16.91 -25.53 9.56
CA ASP A 39 -15.84 -24.87 8.81
C ASP A 39 -16.41 -24.06 7.64
N MET A 40 -15.76 -22.94 7.33
CA MET A 40 -16.22 -22.04 6.29
C MET A 40 -15.49 -22.32 4.98
N GLU A 41 -16.23 -22.76 3.96
CA GLU A 41 -15.68 -23.10 2.64
C GLU A 41 -15.59 -21.86 1.73
N PHE A 42 -14.81 -21.96 0.65
CA PHE A 42 -14.68 -20.91 -0.39
C PHE A 42 -16.01 -20.28 -0.82
N LYS A 43 -17.04 -21.12 -1.07
CA LYS A 43 -18.37 -20.65 -1.49
C LYS A 43 -19.11 -19.84 -0.43
N ASN A 44 -18.76 -20.02 0.85
CA ASN A 44 -19.30 -19.24 1.94
C ASN A 44 -18.56 -17.91 2.09
N ILE A 45 -17.27 -17.86 1.75
CA ILE A 45 -16.43 -16.66 1.83
C ILE A 45 -16.79 -15.66 0.74
N PHE A 46 -17.01 -16.12 -0.49
CA PHE A 46 -17.26 -15.24 -1.64
C PHE A 46 -18.69 -15.29 -2.17
N GLY A 47 -19.64 -15.86 -1.41
CA GLY A 47 -21.00 -16.20 -1.84
C GLY A 47 -21.62 -15.31 -2.93
N GLU A 48 -21.93 -14.05 -2.61
CA GLU A 48 -22.55 -13.10 -3.56
C GLU A 48 -21.60 -12.71 -4.71
N LEU A 49 -20.29 -12.59 -4.44
CA LEU A 49 -19.29 -12.27 -5.45
C LEU A 49 -19.12 -13.36 -6.52
N LEU A 50 -19.45 -14.62 -6.20
CA LEU A 50 -19.47 -15.69 -7.19
C LEU A 50 -20.47 -15.43 -8.33
N GLU A 51 -21.53 -14.65 -8.06
CA GLU A 51 -22.53 -14.26 -9.05
C GLU A 51 -22.22 -12.89 -9.64
N SER A 52 -21.97 -11.88 -8.81
CA SER A 52 -21.75 -10.50 -9.28
C SER A 52 -20.43 -10.32 -10.03
N GLU A 53 -19.41 -11.11 -9.70
CA GLU A 53 -18.12 -11.16 -10.40
C GLU A 53 -17.87 -12.53 -11.04
N TYR A 54 -18.91 -13.10 -11.66
CA TYR A 54 -18.90 -14.45 -12.23
C TYR A 54 -17.64 -14.76 -13.05
N TYR A 55 -17.28 -13.91 -14.03
CA TYR A 55 -16.12 -14.15 -14.88
C TYR A 55 -14.81 -14.30 -14.07
N PHE A 56 -14.62 -13.47 -13.05
CA PHE A 56 -13.41 -13.49 -12.23
C PHE A 56 -13.31 -14.78 -11.43
N PHE A 57 -14.37 -15.13 -10.70
CA PHE A 57 -14.38 -16.31 -9.83
C PHE A 57 -14.52 -17.63 -10.59
N ASP A 58 -15.12 -17.63 -11.78
CA ASP A 58 -15.11 -18.79 -12.69
C ASP A 58 -13.69 -19.09 -13.17
N LYS A 59 -12.91 -18.05 -13.52
CA LYS A 59 -11.49 -18.19 -13.83
C LYS A 59 -10.69 -18.63 -12.61
N THR A 60 -10.96 -18.09 -11.42
CA THR A 60 -10.33 -18.57 -10.18
C THR A 60 -10.57 -20.07 -9.98
N LYS A 61 -11.81 -20.56 -10.11
CA LYS A 61 -12.15 -21.99 -9.98
C LYS A 61 -11.53 -22.86 -11.07
N THR A 62 -11.34 -22.31 -12.26
CA THR A 62 -10.70 -23.02 -13.38
C THR A 62 -9.20 -23.18 -13.17
N LEU A 63 -8.53 -22.18 -12.58
CA LEU A 63 -7.08 -22.14 -12.41
C LEU A 63 -6.60 -22.77 -11.10
N TYR A 64 -7.44 -22.78 -10.05
CA TYR A 64 -7.06 -23.14 -8.68
C TYR A 64 -8.01 -24.14 -8.02
N ASP A 65 -7.49 -24.96 -7.10
CA ASP A 65 -8.28 -25.88 -6.29
C ASP A 65 -8.99 -25.17 -5.12
N THR A 66 -10.13 -24.53 -5.43
CA THR A 66 -10.92 -23.79 -4.43
C THR A 66 -11.52 -24.67 -3.33
N ASN A 67 -11.62 -25.99 -3.51
CA ASN A 67 -12.16 -26.90 -2.50
C ASN A 67 -11.23 -27.05 -1.28
N LYS A 68 -9.94 -26.74 -1.44
CA LYS A 68 -8.96 -26.74 -0.35
C LYS A 68 -9.05 -25.50 0.55
N ILE A 69 -9.82 -24.48 0.14
CA ILE A 69 -9.99 -23.25 0.91
C ILE A 69 -11.07 -23.49 1.96
N ILE A 70 -10.61 -23.84 3.16
CA ILE A 70 -11.45 -24.13 4.32
C ILE A 70 -10.88 -23.34 5.50
N ILE A 71 -11.69 -22.45 6.09
CA ILE A 71 -11.36 -21.75 7.32
C ILE A 71 -11.96 -22.54 8.49
N PRO A 72 -11.13 -23.09 9.39
CA PRO A 72 -11.61 -23.85 10.54
C PRO A 72 -12.54 -23.03 11.44
N GLN A 73 -13.55 -23.67 12.03
CA GLN A 73 -14.54 -23.03 12.92
C GLN A 73 -13.94 -22.17 14.06
N ASN A 74 -12.80 -22.57 14.62
CA ASN A 74 -12.10 -21.85 15.68
C ASN A 74 -11.44 -20.57 15.15
N GLU A 75 -10.88 -20.62 13.94
CA GLU A 75 -10.34 -19.44 13.25
C GLU A 75 -11.47 -18.49 12.86
N VAL A 76 -12.61 -18.99 12.36
CA VAL A 76 -13.80 -18.16 12.09
C VAL A 76 -14.23 -17.39 13.35
N LYS A 77 -14.30 -18.07 14.51
CA LYS A 77 -14.66 -17.42 15.78
C LYS A 77 -13.63 -16.37 16.20
N SER A 78 -12.35 -16.69 16.10
CA SER A 78 -11.24 -15.78 16.40
C SER A 78 -11.29 -14.50 15.54
N ILE A 79 -11.48 -14.67 14.23
CA ILE A 79 -11.58 -13.56 13.27
C ILE A 79 -12.80 -12.69 13.58
N LYS A 80 -13.97 -13.28 13.87
CA LYS A 80 -15.17 -12.54 14.28
C LYS A 80 -14.93 -11.66 15.51
N ASP A 81 -14.29 -12.22 16.54
CA ASP A 81 -14.01 -11.48 17.77
C ASP A 81 -13.07 -10.30 17.52
N LYS A 82 -12.09 -10.45 16.62
CA LYS A 82 -11.21 -9.36 16.18
C LYS A 82 -11.97 -8.29 15.39
N LEU A 83 -12.76 -8.69 14.39
CA LEU A 83 -13.54 -7.76 13.55
C LEU A 83 -14.51 -6.90 14.37
N ASN A 84 -15.19 -7.49 15.36
CA ASN A 84 -16.15 -6.77 16.21
C ASN A 84 -15.49 -5.72 17.12
N LYS A 85 -14.20 -5.89 17.44
CA LYS A 85 -13.45 -4.96 18.27
C LYS A 85 -12.75 -3.89 17.45
N ASN A 86 -12.31 -4.22 16.23
CA ASN A 86 -11.48 -3.38 15.40
C ASN A 86 -12.20 -2.09 14.94
N SER A 87 -11.68 -0.92 15.36
CA SER A 87 -12.27 0.39 15.03
C SER A 87 -12.11 0.77 13.56
N TRP A 88 -10.95 0.47 12.97
CA TRP A 88 -10.69 0.71 11.55
C TRP A 88 -11.60 -0.11 10.64
N TYR A 89 -11.81 -1.39 10.93
CA TYR A 89 -12.74 -2.23 10.17
C TYR A 89 -14.16 -1.65 10.21
N LYS A 90 -14.64 -1.17 11.36
CA LYS A 90 -15.96 -0.50 11.46
C LYS A 90 -16.00 0.78 10.62
N TYR A 91 -14.95 1.58 10.68
CA TYR A 91 -14.81 2.80 9.87
C TYR A 91 -14.88 2.46 8.38
N PHE A 92 -14.08 1.51 7.91
CA PHE A 92 -14.04 1.10 6.51
C PHE A 92 -15.32 0.42 6.03
N HIS A 93 -16.00 -0.34 6.90
CA HIS A 93 -17.27 -0.97 6.57
C HIS A 93 -18.35 0.06 6.22
N ASN A 94 -18.37 1.22 6.88
CA ASN A 94 -19.32 2.29 6.57
C ASN A 94 -18.97 3.05 5.28
N HIS A 95 -17.74 2.89 4.78
CA HIS A 95 -17.27 3.42 3.49
C HIS A 95 -17.16 2.34 2.40
N PHE A 96 -17.75 1.16 2.59
CA PHE A 96 -17.57 0.02 1.69
C PHE A 96 -17.95 0.33 0.23
N THR A 97 -18.90 1.23 -0.01
CA THR A 97 -19.31 1.63 -1.36
C THR A 97 -18.42 2.72 -1.99
N GLU A 98 -17.65 3.45 -1.18
CA GLU A 98 -16.78 4.54 -1.64
C GLU A 98 -15.37 4.05 -1.98
N ILE A 99 -14.85 3.08 -1.22
CA ILE A 99 -13.51 2.54 -1.37
C ILE A 99 -13.55 1.43 -2.41
N LYS A 100 -12.88 1.61 -3.56
CA LYS A 100 -12.86 0.61 -4.64
C LYS A 100 -11.49 -0.05 -4.79
N THR A 101 -10.45 0.62 -4.31
CA THR A 101 -9.05 0.20 -4.46
C THR A 101 -8.28 0.36 -3.16
N TRP A 102 -7.10 -0.27 -3.09
CA TRP A 102 -6.18 -0.06 -1.97
C TRP A 102 -5.66 1.39 -1.89
N ILE A 103 -5.68 2.15 -2.99
CA ILE A 103 -5.31 3.58 -3.00
C ILE A 103 -6.41 4.40 -2.31
N ASP A 104 -7.68 4.13 -2.64
CA ASP A 104 -8.81 4.79 -1.97
C ASP A 104 -8.79 4.51 -0.46
N PHE A 105 -8.40 3.29 -0.08
CA PHE A 105 -8.24 2.91 1.33
C PHE A 105 -7.16 3.76 2.03
N GLU A 106 -6.01 3.98 1.40
CA GLU A 106 -4.95 4.84 1.94
C GLU A 106 -5.43 6.28 2.11
N GLN A 107 -6.12 6.82 1.09
CA GLN A 107 -6.73 8.15 1.18
C GLN A 107 -7.73 8.23 2.35
N LYS A 108 -8.54 7.18 2.57
CA LYS A 108 -9.50 7.14 3.68
C LYS A 108 -8.85 7.08 5.05
N ILE A 109 -7.66 6.48 5.18
CA ILE A 109 -6.85 6.60 6.40
C ILE A 109 -6.43 8.06 6.61
N GLU A 110 -5.92 8.73 5.58
CA GLU A 110 -5.48 10.14 5.69
C GLU A 110 -6.65 11.04 6.12
N GLU A 111 -7.81 10.91 5.45
CA GLU A 111 -9.03 11.66 5.77
C GLU A 111 -9.49 11.44 7.23
N ALA A 112 -9.46 10.19 7.70
CA ALA A 112 -9.80 9.83 9.08
C ALA A 112 -8.85 10.49 10.08
N LEU A 113 -7.54 10.41 9.82
CA LEU A 113 -6.51 10.97 10.69
C LEU A 113 -6.61 12.49 10.76
N VAL A 114 -6.84 13.18 9.64
CA VAL A 114 -7.05 14.64 9.61
C VAL A 114 -8.29 15.04 10.42
N LEU A 115 -9.39 14.28 10.30
CA LEU A 115 -10.59 14.50 11.11
C LEU A 115 -10.30 14.35 12.60
N VAL A 116 -9.59 13.28 12.97
CA VAL A 116 -9.13 13.02 14.34
C VAL A 116 -8.25 14.16 14.86
N ALA A 117 -7.29 14.63 14.07
CA ALA A 117 -6.38 15.69 14.49
C ALA A 117 -7.12 16.99 14.79
N LYS A 118 -8.08 17.37 13.95
CA LYS A 118 -8.95 18.53 14.15
C LYS A 118 -9.87 18.36 15.36
N ALA A 119 -10.33 17.14 15.65
CA ALA A 119 -11.11 16.87 16.85
C ALA A 119 -10.26 17.03 18.12
N ILE A 120 -9.03 16.51 18.12
CA ILE A 120 -8.06 16.67 19.23
C ILE A 120 -7.75 18.15 19.46
N GLU A 121 -7.50 18.93 18.40
CA GLU A 121 -7.26 20.38 18.52
C GLU A 121 -8.40 21.09 19.27
N LYS A 122 -9.65 20.81 18.91
CA LYS A 122 -10.82 21.40 19.58
C LYS A 122 -10.90 20.99 21.05
N ILE A 123 -10.54 19.75 21.38
CA ILE A 123 -10.55 19.24 22.75
C ILE A 123 -9.46 19.94 23.58
N GLU A 124 -8.25 20.03 23.04
CA GLU A 124 -7.11 20.70 23.68
C GLU A 124 -7.36 22.20 23.87
N GLU A 125 -7.96 22.87 22.87
CA GLU A 125 -8.33 24.29 22.97
C GLU A 125 -9.31 24.56 24.12
N LYS A 126 -10.36 23.74 24.25
CA LYS A 126 -11.32 23.88 25.36
C LYS A 126 -10.66 23.61 26.71
N TYR A 127 -9.83 22.58 26.82
CA TYR A 127 -9.09 22.31 28.06
C TYR A 127 -8.19 23.48 28.46
N ASN A 128 -7.42 24.03 27.52
CA ASN A 128 -6.53 25.16 27.77
C ASN A 128 -7.28 26.44 28.19
N THR A 129 -8.50 26.64 27.66
CA THR A 129 -9.30 27.83 27.92
C THR A 129 -10.09 27.73 29.23
N TYR A 130 -10.68 26.57 29.52
CA TYR A 130 -11.66 26.41 30.60
C TYR A 130 -11.22 25.46 31.72
N GLY A 131 -10.11 24.74 31.55
CA GLY A 131 -9.64 23.71 32.49
C GLY A 131 -10.46 22.42 32.50
N ILE A 132 -11.47 22.32 31.64
CA ILE A 132 -12.33 21.14 31.45
C ILE A 132 -12.53 20.91 29.95
N PHE A 133 -12.71 19.65 29.55
CA PHE A 133 -12.88 19.28 28.14
C PHE A 133 -13.99 18.26 27.88
N ASN A 134 -14.53 17.62 28.93
CA ASN A 134 -15.59 16.63 28.80
C ASN A 134 -16.95 17.31 28.60
N TYR A 135 -17.12 17.90 27.44
CA TYR A 135 -18.39 18.50 27.03
C TYR A 135 -19.18 17.54 26.14
N PRO A 136 -20.52 17.61 26.19
CA PRO A 136 -21.35 16.85 25.27
C PRO A 136 -21.03 17.23 23.82
N VAL A 137 -21.03 16.23 22.96
CA VAL A 137 -20.82 16.34 21.52
C VAL A 137 -22.17 16.20 20.83
N TYR A 138 -22.54 17.16 19.98
CA TYR A 138 -23.82 17.16 19.27
C TYR A 138 -23.66 17.21 17.75
N THR A 139 -24.62 16.62 17.04
CA THR A 139 -24.72 16.72 15.57
C THR A 139 -25.51 17.93 15.07
N LYS A 140 -26.11 18.69 15.98
CA LYS A 140 -26.81 19.95 15.69
C LYS A 140 -26.01 21.14 16.20
N TYR A 141 -25.74 22.09 15.30
CA TYR A 141 -24.99 23.29 15.65
C TYR A 141 -25.72 24.13 16.70
N SER A 142 -24.95 24.67 17.64
CA SER A 142 -25.39 25.72 18.57
C SER A 142 -24.17 26.48 19.10
N ASP A 143 -24.35 27.78 19.34
CA ASP A 143 -23.32 28.71 19.84
C ASP A 143 -22.96 28.52 21.33
N ARG A 144 -23.45 27.46 21.97
CA ARG A 144 -23.13 27.18 23.38
C ARG A 144 -21.66 26.80 23.52
N ILE A 145 -20.98 27.47 24.45
CA ILE A 145 -19.56 27.23 24.74
C ILE A 145 -19.33 25.83 25.35
N ASN A 146 -20.31 25.30 26.09
CA ASN A 146 -20.16 24.06 26.85
C ASN A 146 -20.54 22.80 26.03
N GLN A 147 -20.18 22.77 24.75
CA GLN A 147 -20.42 21.63 23.86
C GLN A 147 -19.43 21.62 22.69
N TYR A 148 -19.33 20.46 22.04
CA TYR A 148 -18.70 20.31 20.73
C TYR A 148 -19.76 20.13 19.65
N TYR A 149 -19.41 20.61 18.45
CA TYR A 149 -20.18 20.36 17.24
C TYR A 149 -19.31 19.64 16.22
N PHE A 150 -19.85 18.53 15.71
CA PHE A 150 -19.37 17.80 14.55
C PHE A 150 -20.59 17.51 13.67
N SER A 151 -20.44 17.57 12.35
CA SER A 151 -21.54 17.18 11.46
C SER A 151 -21.94 15.72 11.70
N GLU A 152 -23.13 15.33 11.24
CA GLU A 152 -23.63 13.96 11.38
C GLU A 152 -22.62 12.90 10.91
N ILE A 153 -21.96 13.15 9.77
CA ILE A 153 -20.92 12.28 9.22
C ILE A 153 -19.69 12.29 10.16
N GLN A 154 -19.18 13.46 10.55
CA GLN A 154 -18.00 13.56 11.41
C GLN A 154 -18.21 12.87 12.76
N PHE A 155 -19.37 13.07 13.39
CA PHE A 155 -19.75 12.41 14.63
C PHE A 155 -19.69 10.89 14.46
N HIS A 156 -20.35 10.37 13.41
CA HIS A 156 -20.37 8.95 13.13
C HIS A 156 -18.96 8.35 12.94
N LEU A 157 -18.11 9.01 12.15
CA LEU A 157 -16.74 8.54 11.89
C LEU A 157 -15.88 8.56 13.16
N LEU A 158 -15.99 9.62 13.96
CA LEU A 158 -15.29 9.72 15.24
C LEU A 158 -15.80 8.69 16.26
N SER A 159 -17.09 8.33 16.23
CA SER A 159 -17.63 7.21 17.02
C SER A 159 -17.08 5.85 16.55
N CYS A 160 -16.97 5.62 15.23
CA CYS A 160 -16.37 4.40 14.68
C CYS A 160 -14.91 4.24 15.10
N LEU A 161 -14.17 5.35 15.19
CA LEU A 161 -12.78 5.42 15.64
C LEU A 161 -12.66 5.49 17.18
N ASN A 162 -13.76 5.26 17.90
CA ASN A 162 -13.83 5.21 19.37
C ASN A 162 -13.51 6.53 20.10
N LEU A 163 -13.35 7.67 19.42
CA LEU A 163 -13.16 8.96 20.10
C LEU A 163 -14.42 9.40 20.85
N ILE A 164 -15.59 9.15 20.26
CA ILE A 164 -16.89 9.55 20.79
C ILE A 164 -17.67 8.31 21.24
N GLU A 165 -18.05 8.31 22.51
CA GLU A 165 -19.03 7.37 23.06
C GLU A 165 -20.43 7.96 22.85
N GLU A 166 -21.19 7.35 21.94
CA GLU A 166 -22.56 7.76 21.65
C GLU A 166 -23.51 7.32 22.77
N GLU A 167 -24.39 8.24 23.18
CA GLU A 167 -25.46 7.95 24.13
C GLU A 167 -26.73 7.57 23.37
N VAL A 168 -27.14 6.31 23.48
CA VAL A 168 -28.35 5.82 22.82
C VAL A 168 -29.57 6.31 23.61
N THR A 169 -30.17 7.43 23.17
CA THR A 169 -31.47 7.85 23.72
C THR A 169 -32.60 7.25 22.91
N ALA A 170 -33.48 6.50 23.58
CA ALA A 170 -34.63 5.85 22.96
C ALA A 170 -35.68 6.83 22.38
N ASN A 171 -35.57 8.15 22.59
CA ASN A 171 -36.70 9.09 22.43
C ASN A 171 -36.36 10.50 21.92
N SER A 172 -35.36 10.70 21.05
CA SER A 172 -35.16 12.03 20.41
C SER A 172 -35.00 11.93 18.90
N PRO A 173 -36.09 12.09 18.14
CA PRO A 173 -36.01 12.19 16.69
C PRO A 173 -35.42 13.55 16.32
N GLY A 174 -34.14 13.60 15.93
CA GLY A 174 -33.61 14.75 15.20
C GLY A 174 -32.14 15.13 15.39
N TYR A 175 -31.42 14.55 16.36
CA TYR A 175 -29.96 14.74 16.49
C TYR A 175 -29.34 13.66 17.40
N ARG A 176 -28.06 13.34 17.16
CA ARG A 176 -27.27 12.43 18.00
C ARG A 176 -26.45 13.23 19.01
N TYR A 177 -26.15 12.61 20.14
CA TYR A 177 -25.22 13.17 21.10
C TYR A 177 -24.36 12.08 21.76
N GLY A 178 -23.23 12.49 22.30
CA GLY A 178 -22.30 11.60 22.99
C GLY A 178 -21.27 12.40 23.78
N PHE A 179 -20.26 11.71 24.28
CA PHE A 179 -19.16 12.30 25.03
C PHE A 179 -17.81 11.82 24.49
N ILE A 180 -16.75 12.57 24.80
CA ILE A 180 -15.39 12.10 24.51
C ILE A 180 -15.10 10.88 25.39
N SER A 181 -14.60 9.81 24.79
CA SER A 181 -14.37 8.55 25.50
C SER A 181 -13.46 8.74 26.71
N SER A 182 -13.97 8.30 27.86
CA SER A 182 -13.27 8.34 29.14
C SER A 182 -11.97 7.51 29.15
N SER A 183 -11.86 6.55 28.23
CA SER A 183 -10.69 5.70 28.05
C SER A 183 -9.42 6.48 27.72
N PHE A 184 -9.54 7.70 27.17
CA PHE A 184 -8.41 8.52 26.71
C PHE A 184 -8.11 9.71 27.61
N TYR A 185 -8.62 9.73 28.84
CA TYR A 185 -8.25 10.75 29.80
C TYR A 185 -6.83 10.49 30.30
N THR A 186 -6.09 11.54 30.66
CA THR A 186 -4.73 11.42 31.21
C THR A 186 -4.72 10.61 32.50
N VAL A 187 -5.69 10.89 33.37
CA VAL A 187 -5.96 10.11 34.59
C VAL A 187 -7.34 9.45 34.42
N PRO A 188 -7.48 8.14 34.70
CA PRO A 188 -8.75 7.44 34.51
C PRO A 188 -9.90 8.16 35.20
N ASN A 189 -10.93 8.53 34.43
CA ASN A 189 -12.15 9.20 34.89
C ASN A 189 -11.93 10.56 35.61
N ASP A 190 -10.76 11.19 35.48
CA ASP A 190 -10.52 12.54 36.02
C ASP A 190 -10.15 13.52 34.90
N GLU A 191 -11.14 14.31 34.48
CA GLU A 191 -11.03 15.32 33.42
C GLU A 191 -10.09 16.48 33.76
N LYS A 192 -9.72 16.67 35.05
CA LYS A 192 -8.82 17.75 35.47
C LYS A 192 -7.44 17.65 34.86
N TYR A 193 -7.02 16.44 34.49
CA TYR A 193 -5.70 16.16 33.92
C TYR A 193 -5.68 16.19 32.39
N GLY A 194 -6.79 16.55 31.76
CA GLY A 194 -6.86 16.70 30.30
C GLY A 194 -7.02 15.39 29.53
N PHE A 195 -7.09 15.54 28.21
CA PHE A 195 -7.15 14.45 27.25
C PHE A 195 -5.74 13.99 26.86
N ASN A 196 -5.53 12.69 26.76
CA ASN A 196 -4.24 12.11 26.37
C ASN A 196 -4.25 11.74 24.88
N SER A 197 -3.87 12.70 24.03
CA SER A 197 -3.82 12.53 22.58
C SER A 197 -2.83 11.45 22.15
N GLN A 198 -1.70 11.29 22.84
CA GLN A 198 -0.75 10.22 22.53
C GLN A 198 -1.33 8.83 22.81
N LYS A 199 -2.05 8.66 23.91
CA LYS A 199 -2.73 7.39 24.24
C LYS A 199 -3.80 7.05 23.21
N TYR A 200 -4.55 8.04 22.74
CA TYR A 200 -5.54 7.85 21.69
C TYR A 200 -4.90 7.50 20.34
N LEU A 201 -3.81 8.18 19.95
CA LEU A 201 -3.07 7.85 18.72
C LEU A 201 -2.44 6.46 18.77
N GLN A 202 -1.91 6.05 19.93
CA GLN A 202 -1.42 4.68 20.12
C GLN A 202 -2.54 3.67 19.95
N HIS A 203 -3.72 3.93 20.52
CA HIS A 203 -4.89 3.07 20.31
C HIS A 203 -5.24 2.93 18.83
N LEU A 204 -5.28 4.03 18.07
CA LEU A 204 -5.55 3.97 16.62
C LEU A 204 -4.46 3.20 15.85
N GLN A 205 -3.20 3.31 16.27
CA GLN A 205 -2.10 2.55 15.67
C GLN A 205 -2.26 1.06 15.95
N ASP A 206 -2.52 0.67 17.20
CA ASP A 206 -2.74 -0.73 17.59
C ASP A 206 -3.94 -1.33 16.84
N GLN A 207 -5.02 -0.55 16.67
CA GLN A 207 -6.17 -0.97 15.89
C GLN A 207 -5.86 -1.11 14.39
N LEU A 208 -4.95 -0.30 13.84
CA LEU A 208 -4.52 -0.47 12.44
C LEU A 208 -3.66 -1.73 12.29
N ASP A 209 -2.76 -1.99 13.24
CA ASP A 209 -1.96 -3.20 13.25
C ASP A 209 -2.86 -4.46 13.38
N ASP A 210 -3.88 -4.43 14.24
CA ASP A 210 -4.91 -5.50 14.32
C ASP A 210 -5.66 -5.70 12.98
N PHE A 211 -5.90 -4.63 12.22
CA PHE A 211 -6.52 -4.71 10.89
C PHE A 211 -5.57 -5.31 9.86
N ILE A 212 -4.28 -4.95 9.91
CA ILE A 212 -3.22 -5.55 9.07
C ILE A 212 -3.08 -7.04 9.39
N ASP A 213 -3.19 -7.45 10.66
CA ASP A 213 -3.21 -8.85 11.07
C ASP A 213 -4.40 -9.61 10.46
N LEU A 214 -5.59 -9.00 10.46
CA LEU A 214 -6.79 -9.57 9.79
C LEU A 214 -6.55 -9.74 8.29
N PHE A 215 -5.93 -8.75 7.65
CA PHE A 215 -5.57 -8.82 6.25
C PHE A 215 -4.53 -9.92 5.97
N ASN A 216 -3.49 -10.04 6.81
CA ASN A 216 -2.52 -11.13 6.72
C ASN A 216 -3.18 -12.51 6.87
N LEU A 217 -4.12 -12.66 7.82
CA LEU A 217 -4.88 -13.89 8.00
C LEU A 217 -5.68 -14.25 6.75
N TYR A 218 -6.35 -13.27 6.14
CA TYR A 218 -7.04 -13.48 4.86
C TYR A 218 -6.08 -13.96 3.77
N LEU A 219 -4.94 -13.30 3.59
CA LEU A 219 -3.94 -13.70 2.61
C LEU A 219 -3.44 -15.13 2.87
N CYS A 220 -3.16 -15.49 4.12
CA CYS A 220 -2.65 -16.83 4.48
C CYS A 220 -3.69 -17.95 4.36
N LEU A 221 -4.95 -17.69 4.74
CA LEU A 221 -6.00 -18.70 4.81
C LEU A 221 -6.73 -18.89 3.48
N VAL A 222 -6.71 -17.86 2.62
CA VAL A 222 -7.44 -17.86 1.35
C VAL A 222 -6.47 -17.76 0.18
N VAL A 223 -5.75 -16.64 0.06
CA VAL A 223 -5.00 -16.33 -1.17
C VAL A 223 -3.80 -17.26 -1.37
N ASP A 224 -2.97 -17.46 -0.35
CA ASP A 224 -1.78 -18.33 -0.37
C ASP A 224 -2.13 -19.81 -0.59
N LYS A 225 -3.38 -20.21 -0.33
CA LYS A 225 -3.87 -21.57 -0.54
C LYS A 225 -4.36 -21.81 -1.97
N LEU A 226 -4.53 -20.77 -2.78
CA LEU A 226 -4.89 -20.87 -4.20
C LEU A 226 -3.64 -21.17 -5.04
N LEU A 227 -3.17 -22.42 -4.99
CA LEU A 227 -2.06 -22.90 -5.81
C LEU A 227 -2.58 -23.35 -7.19
N PRO A 228 -1.94 -22.92 -8.30
CA PRO A 228 -2.43 -23.20 -9.63
C PRO A 228 -2.28 -24.68 -9.99
N PHE A 229 -3.21 -25.22 -10.77
CA PHE A 229 -3.10 -26.59 -11.28
C PHE A 229 -1.88 -26.79 -12.18
N LYS A 230 -1.44 -25.74 -12.87
CA LYS A 230 -0.25 -25.70 -13.72
C LYS A 230 0.49 -24.37 -13.51
N LYS A 231 1.81 -24.42 -13.43
CA LYS A 231 2.66 -23.22 -13.38
C LYS A 231 2.44 -22.35 -14.62
N PHE A 232 2.49 -21.03 -14.43
CA PHE A 232 2.34 -20.07 -15.51
C PHE A 232 3.70 -19.79 -16.18
N SER A 233 3.63 -19.29 -17.40
CA SER A 233 4.80 -18.80 -18.13
C SER A 233 4.35 -17.68 -19.06
N PHE A 234 5.16 -16.63 -19.20
CA PHE A 234 4.94 -15.60 -20.21
C PHE A 234 6.23 -15.31 -20.98
N ASN A 235 6.12 -14.55 -22.07
CA ASN A 235 7.27 -14.18 -22.89
C ASN A 235 8.40 -13.57 -22.04
N LYS A 236 9.60 -14.16 -22.12
CA LYS A 236 10.80 -13.77 -21.35
C LYS A 236 10.71 -13.93 -19.83
N SER A 237 9.72 -14.66 -19.29
CA SER A 237 9.66 -14.99 -17.86
C SER A 237 10.87 -15.80 -17.37
N ASP A 238 11.43 -16.66 -18.23
CA ASP A 238 12.63 -17.47 -17.95
C ASP A 238 13.91 -16.63 -17.85
N CYS A 239 13.87 -15.34 -18.23
CA CYS A 239 15.03 -14.45 -18.29
C CYS A 239 15.06 -13.41 -17.17
N ILE A 240 14.11 -13.47 -16.23
CA ILE A 240 14.02 -12.51 -15.12
C ILE A 240 15.09 -12.81 -14.08
N ASP A 241 15.93 -11.81 -13.78
CA ASP A 241 17.03 -11.93 -12.81
C ASP A 241 16.55 -11.57 -11.39
N GLU A 242 15.78 -10.48 -11.28
CA GLU A 242 15.28 -9.93 -10.01
C GLU A 242 13.79 -9.56 -10.11
N VAL A 243 13.04 -9.78 -9.02
CA VAL A 243 11.65 -9.36 -8.88
C VAL A 243 11.49 -8.45 -7.67
N PHE A 244 10.95 -7.25 -7.89
CA PHE A 244 10.54 -6.36 -6.81
C PHE A 244 9.02 -6.39 -6.68
N SER A 245 8.55 -7.01 -5.60
CA SER A 245 7.13 -7.17 -5.31
C SER A 245 6.65 -6.08 -4.36
N PHE A 246 5.69 -5.30 -4.84
CA PHE A 246 4.80 -4.46 -4.03
C PHE A 246 3.59 -5.25 -3.49
N ASN A 247 3.42 -6.50 -3.93
CA ASN A 247 2.44 -7.42 -3.38
C ASN A 247 2.93 -8.05 -2.09
N TYR A 248 1.95 -8.33 -1.23
CA TYR A 248 2.15 -9.06 0.02
C TYR A 248 2.20 -10.58 -0.18
N THR A 249 1.77 -11.06 -1.34
CA THR A 249 1.60 -12.47 -1.71
C THR A 249 2.85 -13.04 -2.38
N THR A 250 3.01 -14.36 -2.28
CA THR A 250 4.09 -15.12 -2.93
C THR A 250 3.70 -15.61 -4.33
N THR A 251 2.79 -14.90 -5.02
CA THR A 251 2.24 -15.30 -6.31
C THR A 251 3.36 -15.65 -7.31
N PHE A 252 4.32 -14.74 -7.50
CA PHE A 252 5.41 -14.99 -8.45
C PHE A 252 6.27 -16.21 -8.05
N GLU A 253 6.67 -16.28 -6.79
CA GLU A 253 7.47 -17.37 -6.20
C GLU A 253 6.78 -18.74 -6.38
N ASN A 254 5.46 -18.78 -6.17
CA ASN A 254 4.70 -20.02 -6.19
C ASN A 254 4.19 -20.39 -7.59
N PHE A 255 4.12 -19.46 -8.55
CA PHE A 255 3.40 -19.70 -9.80
C PHE A 255 4.33 -19.88 -11.00
N TYR A 256 5.59 -19.45 -10.89
CA TYR A 256 6.59 -19.52 -11.95
C TYR A 256 7.75 -20.43 -11.57
N GLU A 257 8.42 -21.01 -12.58
CA GLU A 257 9.62 -21.83 -12.42
C GLU A 257 10.85 -21.01 -12.83
N THR A 258 11.27 -20.07 -11.98
CA THR A 258 12.40 -19.19 -12.28
C THR A 258 13.31 -19.03 -11.05
N PRO A 259 14.65 -19.00 -11.24
CA PRO A 259 15.60 -18.78 -10.14
C PRO A 259 15.72 -17.31 -9.71
N ALA A 260 14.81 -16.43 -10.16
CA ALA A 260 14.86 -15.00 -9.87
C ALA A 260 14.90 -14.69 -8.37
N THR A 261 15.71 -13.69 -7.99
CA THR A 261 15.74 -13.21 -6.60
C THR A 261 14.54 -12.29 -6.35
N ILE A 262 13.77 -12.54 -5.29
CA ILE A 262 12.53 -11.80 -5.01
C ILE A 262 12.68 -10.89 -3.78
N HIS A 263 12.32 -9.62 -3.94
CA HIS A 263 12.39 -8.57 -2.94
C HIS A 263 10.99 -8.04 -2.63
N PHE A 264 10.54 -8.16 -1.37
CA PHE A 264 9.21 -7.70 -0.93
C PHE A 264 9.30 -6.30 -0.30
N LEU A 265 8.92 -5.27 -1.07
CA LEU A 265 9.07 -3.87 -0.66
C LEU A 265 8.03 -3.45 0.40
N HIS A 266 6.83 -4.03 0.33
CA HIS A 266 5.72 -3.79 1.27
C HIS A 266 5.58 -4.88 2.34
N GLY A 267 6.60 -5.72 2.47
CA GLY A 267 6.55 -6.90 3.34
C GLY A 267 5.82 -8.08 2.70
N LYS A 268 5.90 -9.23 3.37
CA LYS A 268 5.39 -10.51 2.90
C LYS A 268 4.43 -11.10 3.94
N LEU A 269 3.36 -11.75 3.46
CA LEU A 269 2.43 -12.50 4.31
C LEU A 269 3.18 -13.60 5.09
N GLY A 270 2.66 -13.98 6.26
CA GLY A 270 3.25 -15.06 7.04
C GLY A 270 3.07 -14.95 8.55
N LYS A 271 3.87 -15.73 9.29
CA LYS A 271 3.92 -15.77 10.76
C LYS A 271 5.38 -15.90 11.24
N PRO A 272 6.02 -14.82 11.76
CA PRO A 272 5.53 -13.43 11.78
C PRO A 272 5.47 -12.83 10.36
N HIS A 273 4.65 -11.79 10.16
CA HIS A 273 4.65 -10.99 8.92
C HIS A 273 5.24 -9.60 9.18
N ASN A 274 5.58 -8.89 8.11
CA ASN A 274 6.06 -7.51 8.13
C ASN A 274 5.32 -6.60 7.15
N LEU A 275 4.04 -6.91 6.89
CA LEU A 275 3.17 -6.13 6.00
C LEU A 275 3.17 -4.64 6.35
N VAL A 276 3.30 -3.80 5.33
CA VAL A 276 3.24 -2.34 5.41
C VAL A 276 1.97 -1.86 4.73
N LEU A 277 1.08 -1.23 5.50
CA LEU A 277 -0.18 -0.69 4.99
C LEU A 277 -0.49 0.61 5.72
N GLY A 278 -0.63 1.71 4.98
CA GLY A 278 -0.77 3.04 5.56
C GLY A 278 -0.62 4.13 4.51
N ILE A 279 -0.57 5.38 4.95
CA ILE A 279 -0.48 6.56 4.07
C ILE A 279 0.95 6.80 3.58
N SER A 280 1.12 7.48 2.46
CA SER A 280 2.45 7.77 1.91
C SER A 280 3.23 8.78 2.77
N GLU A 281 2.61 9.92 3.07
CA GLU A 281 3.22 11.01 3.82
C GLU A 281 2.19 11.76 4.67
N LEU A 282 2.65 12.41 5.74
CA LEU A 282 1.83 13.39 6.48
C LEU A 282 1.86 14.72 5.74
N LYS A 283 0.80 15.06 5.00
CA LYS A 283 0.69 16.38 4.36
C LYS A 283 0.18 17.45 5.33
N ASP A 284 -0.78 17.09 6.17
CA ASP A 284 -1.42 17.99 7.13
C ASP A 284 -0.51 18.37 8.32
N VAL A 285 -0.48 19.65 8.67
CA VAL A 285 0.38 20.20 9.74
C VAL A 285 -0.04 19.69 11.12
N SER A 286 -1.33 19.50 11.35
CA SER A 286 -1.88 19.00 12.61
C SER A 286 -1.43 17.55 12.86
N LEU A 287 -1.34 16.73 11.80
CA LEU A 287 -0.79 15.37 11.89
C LEU A 287 0.69 15.34 12.23
N LYS A 288 1.49 16.25 11.65
CA LYS A 288 2.91 16.40 12.00
C LYS A 288 3.08 16.81 13.46
N ARG A 289 2.27 17.74 13.96
CA ARG A 289 2.29 18.19 15.36
C ARG A 289 1.97 17.05 16.33
N LEU A 290 1.03 16.19 15.95
CA LEU A 290 0.66 14.98 16.69
C LEU A 290 1.65 13.82 16.55
N LYS A 291 2.69 13.96 15.72
CA LYS A 291 3.68 12.90 15.43
C LYS A 291 3.03 11.59 14.97
N ALA A 292 2.00 11.67 14.13
CA ALA A 292 1.26 10.52 13.59
C ALA A 292 2.06 9.71 12.54
N TYR A 293 3.38 9.67 12.65
CA TYR A 293 4.28 9.04 11.68
C TYR A 293 4.11 7.52 11.61
N GLY A 294 3.62 6.88 12.68
CA GLY A 294 3.32 5.44 12.71
C GLY A 294 2.39 4.95 11.59
N PHE A 295 1.48 5.83 11.13
CA PHE A 295 0.55 5.54 10.05
C PHE A 295 1.17 5.62 8.65
N THR A 296 2.40 6.10 8.53
CA THR A 296 3.08 6.25 7.23
C THR A 296 3.80 4.98 6.80
N LYS A 297 3.77 4.68 5.49
CA LYS A 297 4.46 3.52 4.92
C LYS A 297 5.96 3.54 5.18
N TYR A 298 6.63 4.69 5.04
CA TYR A 298 8.08 4.76 5.24
C TYR A 298 8.49 4.47 6.69
N HIS A 299 7.73 4.97 7.67
CA HIS A 299 7.97 4.67 9.08
C HIS A 299 7.79 3.17 9.34
N GLN A 300 6.70 2.58 8.84
CA GLN A 300 6.44 1.15 8.98
C GLN A 300 7.53 0.30 8.29
N LYS A 301 8.01 0.68 7.10
CA LYS A 301 9.10 -0.01 6.38
C LYS A 301 10.37 -0.09 7.23
N ILE A 302 10.78 1.04 7.81
CA ILE A 302 11.95 1.11 8.68
C ILE A 302 11.72 0.31 9.97
N TYR A 303 10.58 0.52 10.63
CA TYR A 303 10.25 -0.14 11.89
C TYR A 303 10.14 -1.67 11.76
N LYS A 304 9.53 -2.15 10.68
CA LYS A 304 9.33 -3.59 10.40
C LYS A 304 10.50 -4.23 9.65
N ASN A 305 11.60 -3.50 9.42
CA ASN A 305 12.78 -3.95 8.67
C ASN A 305 12.42 -4.62 7.33
N THR A 306 11.55 -3.99 6.53
CA THR A 306 11.24 -4.53 5.20
C THR A 306 12.45 -4.40 4.27
N ASN A 307 12.43 -5.11 3.14
CA ASN A 307 13.45 -4.95 2.12
C ASN A 307 13.15 -3.69 1.29
N TYR A 308 13.13 -2.52 1.92
CA TYR A 308 12.80 -1.25 1.25
C TYR A 308 13.91 -0.78 0.29
N GLN A 309 15.06 -1.47 0.28
CA GLN A 309 16.11 -1.26 -0.72
C GLN A 309 15.60 -1.71 -2.10
N PHE A 310 15.69 -0.81 -3.05
CA PHE A 310 15.23 -1.02 -4.41
C PHE A 310 16.43 -1.01 -5.38
N LEU A 311 16.47 -0.10 -6.34
CA LEU A 311 17.53 0.06 -7.33
C LEU A 311 18.59 1.11 -6.94
N ASN A 312 18.50 1.71 -5.75
CA ASN A 312 19.30 2.87 -5.37
C ASN A 312 20.81 2.58 -5.40
N SER A 313 21.23 1.40 -4.98
CA SER A 313 22.63 0.96 -5.08
C SER A 313 23.10 0.98 -6.55
N LYS A 314 22.34 0.32 -7.43
CA LYS A 314 22.60 0.26 -8.87
C LYS A 314 22.61 1.66 -9.50
N LEU A 315 21.69 2.54 -9.09
CA LEU A 315 21.64 3.93 -9.56
C LEU A 315 22.87 4.73 -9.13
N ASN A 316 23.33 4.56 -7.89
CA ASN A 316 24.52 5.25 -7.39
C ASN A 316 25.80 4.74 -8.07
N ASP A 317 25.93 3.43 -8.27
CA ASP A 317 27.04 2.84 -9.02
C ASP A 317 27.13 3.43 -10.44
N LEU A 318 25.99 3.56 -11.13
CA LEU A 318 25.92 4.18 -12.45
C LEU A 318 26.29 5.66 -12.43
N LYS A 319 25.87 6.42 -11.41
CA LYS A 319 26.23 7.84 -11.25
C LYS A 319 27.73 8.01 -11.06
N LEU A 320 28.33 7.22 -10.17
CA LEU A 320 29.77 7.24 -9.92
C LEU A 320 30.57 6.92 -11.19
N LEU A 321 30.16 5.91 -11.96
CA LEU A 321 30.81 5.57 -13.24
C LEU A 321 30.71 6.72 -14.26
N ASN A 322 29.59 7.43 -14.31
CA ASN A 322 29.41 8.56 -15.22
C ASN A 322 30.21 9.80 -14.79
N GLU A 323 30.33 10.05 -13.49
CA GLU A 323 31.20 11.09 -12.92
C GLU A 323 32.66 10.77 -13.24
N GLU A 324 33.12 9.56 -12.94
CA GLU A 324 34.48 9.09 -13.25
C GLU A 324 34.80 9.22 -14.75
N LEU A 325 33.84 8.89 -15.62
CA LEU A 325 33.98 9.05 -17.07
C LEU A 325 34.13 10.53 -17.47
N SER A 326 33.39 11.41 -16.82
CA SER A 326 33.40 12.85 -17.12
C SER A 326 34.70 13.50 -16.65
N GLU A 327 35.13 13.20 -15.44
CA GLU A 327 36.42 13.62 -14.88
C GLU A 327 37.58 13.10 -15.73
N SER A 328 37.59 11.81 -16.05
CA SER A 328 38.64 11.22 -16.90
C SER A 328 38.75 11.88 -18.27
N LYS A 329 37.63 12.32 -18.86
CA LYS A 329 37.62 13.07 -20.14
C LYS A 329 38.15 14.50 -19.96
N LEU A 330 37.86 15.15 -18.84
CA LEU A 330 38.36 16.49 -18.53
C LEU A 330 39.86 16.48 -18.26
N ASP A 331 40.34 15.53 -17.45
CA ASP A 331 41.75 15.34 -17.13
C ASP A 331 42.57 15.04 -18.39
N TYR A 332 42.05 14.20 -19.27
CA TYR A 332 42.66 13.94 -20.57
C TYR A 332 42.81 15.22 -21.41
N ARG A 333 41.78 16.08 -21.41
CA ARG A 333 41.80 17.38 -22.13
C ARG A 333 42.72 18.40 -21.46
N ALA A 334 42.84 18.36 -20.14
CA ALA A 334 43.67 19.26 -19.34
C ALA A 334 45.15 18.82 -19.28
N GLY A 335 45.48 17.62 -19.78
CA GLY A 335 46.84 17.09 -19.77
C GLY A 335 47.32 16.65 -18.39
N VAL A 336 46.40 16.25 -17.50
CA VAL A 336 46.73 15.78 -16.14
C VAL A 336 47.51 14.46 -16.24
N PRO A 337 48.64 14.29 -15.52
CA PRO A 337 49.41 13.04 -15.54
C PRO A 337 48.63 11.87 -14.93
N LEU A 338 48.68 10.70 -15.57
CA LEU A 338 48.05 9.48 -15.03
C LEU A 338 48.92 8.81 -13.95
N PRO A 339 48.28 8.09 -13.01
CA PRO A 339 48.97 7.14 -12.14
C PRO A 339 49.73 6.07 -12.94
N SER A 340 50.87 5.61 -12.41
CA SER A 340 51.81 4.69 -13.09
C SER A 340 51.20 3.34 -13.47
N ASN A 341 50.10 2.95 -12.84
CA ASN A 341 49.39 1.69 -13.06
C ASN A 341 48.33 1.75 -14.19
N ILE A 342 48.11 2.92 -14.83
CA ILE A 342 47.13 3.10 -15.90
C ILE A 342 47.87 3.36 -17.23
N PRO A 343 47.76 2.46 -18.24
CA PRO A 343 48.56 2.58 -19.47
C PRO A 343 48.26 3.84 -20.31
N SER A 344 47.00 4.26 -20.39
CA SER A 344 46.58 5.46 -21.12
C SER A 344 45.16 5.89 -20.74
N TYR A 345 44.81 7.16 -20.98
CA TYR A 345 43.44 7.65 -20.82
C TYR A 345 42.45 6.91 -21.72
N ASN A 346 42.85 6.53 -22.93
CA ASN A 346 41.99 5.75 -23.84
C ASN A 346 41.63 4.39 -23.23
N THR A 347 42.58 3.71 -22.59
CA THR A 347 42.34 2.44 -21.90
C THR A 347 41.40 2.61 -20.71
N LEU A 348 41.61 3.65 -19.89
CA LEU A 348 40.76 3.96 -18.74
C LEU A 348 39.33 4.30 -19.18
N ILE A 349 39.17 5.26 -20.08
CA ILE A 349 37.88 5.70 -20.60
C ILE A 349 37.11 4.53 -21.24
N ASN A 350 37.79 3.66 -22.00
CA ASN A 350 37.14 2.49 -22.59
C ASN A 350 36.70 1.46 -21.54
N ARG A 351 37.48 1.28 -20.46
CA ARG A 351 37.09 0.40 -19.34
C ARG A 351 35.84 0.93 -18.63
N ILE A 352 35.81 2.23 -18.33
CA ILE A 352 34.66 2.87 -17.67
C ILE A 352 33.43 2.78 -18.59
N LYS A 353 33.58 3.13 -19.88
CA LYS A 353 32.50 2.98 -20.87
C LYS A 353 31.97 1.56 -20.93
N LYS A 354 32.82 0.54 -20.97
CA LYS A 354 32.39 -0.86 -20.98
C LYS A 354 31.61 -1.23 -19.70
N SER A 355 32.00 -0.67 -18.56
CA SER A 355 31.30 -0.89 -17.29
C SER A 355 29.91 -0.26 -17.29
N ILE A 356 29.77 0.94 -17.86
CA ILE A 356 28.48 1.60 -18.10
C ILE A 356 27.66 0.84 -19.16
N GLU A 357 28.28 0.31 -20.20
CA GLU A 357 27.57 -0.47 -21.23
C GLU A 357 27.01 -1.79 -20.70
N ASN A 358 27.60 -2.35 -19.64
CA ASN A 358 27.11 -3.54 -18.95
C ASN A 358 25.87 -3.25 -18.08
N PHE A 359 25.49 -1.98 -17.88
CA PHE A 359 24.28 -1.55 -17.17
C PHE A 359 23.00 -1.64 -18.03
N ASP A 360 22.93 -2.59 -18.96
CA ASP A 360 21.73 -2.87 -19.76
C ASP A 360 20.61 -3.39 -18.84
N LEU A 361 19.71 -2.50 -18.44
CA LEU A 361 18.60 -2.79 -17.52
C LEU A 361 17.27 -2.76 -18.28
N ASN A 362 16.57 -3.88 -18.29
CA ASN A 362 15.22 -3.99 -18.82
C ASN A 362 14.25 -4.15 -17.66
N ILE A 363 13.49 -3.11 -17.35
CA ILE A 363 12.55 -3.06 -16.23
C ILE A 363 11.15 -3.26 -16.77
N GLN A 364 10.53 -4.36 -16.38
CA GLN A 364 9.15 -4.69 -16.70
C GLN A 364 8.27 -4.37 -15.50
N ILE A 365 7.18 -3.63 -15.68
CA ILE A 365 6.24 -3.27 -14.62
C ILE A 365 4.90 -3.91 -14.95
N TRP A 366 4.45 -4.82 -14.09
CA TRP A 366 3.19 -5.54 -14.29
C TRP A 366 2.25 -5.38 -13.09
N GLY A 367 1.08 -4.78 -13.35
CA GLY A 367 0.01 -4.71 -12.36
C GLY A 367 0.30 -3.75 -11.19
N HIS A 368 1.35 -2.95 -11.30
CA HIS A 368 1.60 -1.83 -10.40
C HIS A 368 0.73 -0.63 -10.79
N SER A 369 0.17 0.10 -9.82
CA SER A 369 -0.68 1.27 -10.07
C SER A 369 0.11 2.51 -10.53
N LEU A 370 1.41 2.51 -10.27
CA LEU A 370 2.32 3.66 -10.46
C LEU A 370 1.82 4.91 -9.72
N ASP A 371 1.18 4.71 -8.58
CA ASP A 371 0.54 5.76 -7.79
C ASP A 371 1.55 6.61 -6.99
N ILE A 372 1.11 7.80 -6.59
CA ILE A 372 1.89 8.75 -5.78
C ILE A 372 2.39 8.13 -4.46
N SER A 373 1.69 7.12 -3.94
CA SER A 373 2.11 6.42 -2.73
C SER A 373 3.45 5.69 -2.84
N ASP A 374 3.88 5.38 -4.07
CA ASP A 374 5.15 4.73 -4.39
C ASP A 374 6.09 5.63 -5.22
N GLU A 375 5.87 6.95 -5.16
CA GLU A 375 6.59 7.95 -5.97
C GLU A 375 8.12 7.86 -5.84
N VAL A 376 8.63 7.46 -4.68
CA VAL A 376 10.08 7.36 -4.42
C VAL A 376 10.71 6.31 -5.33
N TYR A 377 10.07 5.14 -5.44
CA TYR A 377 10.57 4.05 -6.31
C TYR A 377 10.39 4.39 -7.78
N ILE A 378 9.28 5.06 -8.13
CA ILE A 378 9.02 5.49 -9.50
C ILE A 378 10.09 6.50 -9.93
N ASN A 379 10.35 7.55 -9.14
CA ASN A 379 11.41 8.50 -9.42
C ASN A 379 12.78 7.81 -9.57
N GLU A 380 13.07 6.81 -8.75
CA GLU A 380 14.30 6.03 -8.84
C GLU A 380 14.45 5.30 -10.18
N ILE A 381 13.40 4.62 -10.69
CA ILE A 381 13.40 3.99 -12.02
C ILE A 381 13.67 5.04 -13.10
N PHE A 382 12.95 6.16 -13.03
CA PHE A 382 12.99 7.19 -14.06
C PHE A 382 14.19 8.15 -13.93
N SER A 383 15.07 7.94 -12.95
CA SER A 383 16.35 8.65 -12.82
C SER A 383 17.53 7.95 -13.48
N PHE A 384 17.33 6.74 -14.01
CA PHE A 384 18.37 6.04 -14.75
C PHE A 384 18.71 6.68 -16.09
N ASN A 385 17.74 7.26 -16.81
CA ASN A 385 17.97 8.06 -18.01
C ASN A 385 17.49 9.50 -17.77
N GLU A 386 18.39 10.47 -17.95
CA GLU A 386 18.09 11.90 -17.83
C GLU A 386 18.56 12.63 -19.10
N ILE A 387 19.86 12.93 -19.18
CA ILE A 387 20.47 13.63 -20.32
C ILE A 387 20.97 12.64 -21.37
N SER A 388 21.49 11.49 -20.94
CA SER A 388 22.04 10.45 -21.80
C SER A 388 21.27 9.15 -21.68
N ASP A 389 21.28 8.38 -22.77
CA ASP A 389 20.78 7.01 -22.77
C ASP A 389 21.77 6.09 -22.03
N ASN A 390 21.40 5.69 -20.82
CA ASN A 390 22.18 4.75 -20.01
C ASN A 390 21.74 3.29 -20.23
N LYS A 391 21.13 3.00 -21.39
CA LYS A 391 20.64 1.67 -21.80
C LYS A 391 19.62 1.06 -20.83
N VAL A 392 18.86 1.91 -20.14
CA VAL A 392 17.72 1.47 -19.33
C VAL A 392 16.45 1.58 -20.15
N ARG A 393 15.65 0.51 -20.17
CA ARG A 393 14.35 0.44 -20.86
C ARG A 393 13.28 0.01 -19.88
N VAL A 394 12.14 0.70 -19.92
CA VAL A 394 10.99 0.45 -19.05
C VAL A 394 9.80 0.02 -19.90
N PHE A 395 9.23 -1.12 -19.58
CA PHE A 395 8.05 -1.70 -20.22
C PHE A 395 6.93 -1.77 -19.20
N ILE A 396 5.82 -1.06 -19.44
CA ILE A 396 4.67 -1.04 -18.54
C ILE A 396 3.54 -1.84 -19.18
N TYR A 397 3.09 -2.89 -18.49
CA TYR A 397 1.98 -3.72 -18.93
C TYR A 397 0.63 -3.17 -18.46
N TYR A 398 -0.35 -3.11 -19.37
CA TYR A 398 -1.71 -2.69 -19.08
C TYR A 398 -2.76 -3.73 -19.53
N PHE A 399 -3.84 -3.84 -18.76
CA PHE A 399 -4.94 -4.76 -19.04
C PHE A 399 -5.90 -4.25 -20.13
N ASP A 400 -6.24 -2.96 -20.10
CA ASP A 400 -7.11 -2.31 -21.08
C ASP A 400 -6.71 -0.83 -21.31
N GLN A 401 -7.40 -0.17 -22.24
CA GLN A 401 -7.10 1.23 -22.57
C GLN A 401 -7.40 2.20 -21.41
N LYS A 402 -8.34 1.87 -20.51
CA LYS A 402 -8.64 2.70 -19.34
C LYS A 402 -7.51 2.61 -18.32
N ALA A 403 -6.97 1.42 -18.09
CA ALA A 403 -5.80 1.19 -17.26
C ALA A 403 -4.58 1.92 -17.81
N LYS A 404 -4.32 1.83 -19.13
CA LYS A 404 -3.25 2.59 -19.79
C LYS A 404 -3.37 4.10 -19.55
N PHE A 405 -4.57 4.65 -19.71
CA PHE A 405 -4.85 6.05 -19.45
C PHE A 405 -4.57 6.44 -17.99
N SER A 406 -5.01 5.62 -17.03
CA SER A 406 -4.75 5.84 -15.61
C SER A 406 -3.25 5.81 -15.26
N LEU A 407 -2.51 4.84 -15.79
CA LEU A 407 -1.06 4.72 -15.58
C LEU A 407 -0.31 5.94 -16.11
N LEU A 408 -0.70 6.44 -17.30
CA LEU A 408 -0.14 7.66 -17.87
C LEU A 408 -0.43 8.89 -17.01
N ASN A 409 -1.65 9.05 -16.51
CA ASN A 409 -1.99 10.18 -15.62
C ASN A 409 -1.13 10.18 -14.36
N ASN A 410 -0.93 9.01 -13.75
CA ASN A 410 -0.10 8.91 -12.54
C ASN A 410 1.37 9.23 -12.84
N LEU A 411 1.92 8.73 -13.96
CA LEU A 411 3.27 9.09 -14.39
C LEU A 411 3.41 10.59 -14.65
N PHE A 412 2.44 11.23 -15.31
CA PHE A 412 2.46 12.68 -15.52
C PHE A 412 2.38 13.46 -14.21
N HIS A 413 1.60 12.97 -13.25
CA HIS A 413 1.48 13.58 -11.93
C HIS A 413 2.80 13.54 -11.16
N ILE A 414 3.52 12.42 -11.21
CA ILE A 414 4.76 12.20 -10.45
C ILE A 414 5.98 12.80 -11.16
N LEU A 415 6.16 12.53 -12.46
CA LEU A 415 7.37 12.86 -13.21
C LEU A 415 7.27 14.20 -13.97
N GLY A 416 6.05 14.70 -14.16
CA GLY A 416 5.78 15.85 -15.01
C GLY A 416 5.80 15.53 -16.51
N LYS A 417 5.21 16.44 -17.30
CA LYS A 417 5.03 16.30 -18.74
C LYS A 417 6.34 16.09 -19.50
N GLU A 418 7.33 16.94 -19.24
CA GLU A 418 8.57 16.99 -20.03
C GLU A 418 9.37 15.68 -19.93
N LYS A 419 9.44 15.11 -18.73
CA LYS A 419 10.16 13.86 -18.47
C LYS A 419 9.50 12.67 -19.16
N VAL A 420 8.18 12.52 -19.01
CA VAL A 420 7.44 11.43 -19.67
C VAL A 420 7.55 11.51 -21.20
N GLU A 421 7.37 12.70 -21.78
CA GLU A 421 7.52 12.87 -23.24
C GLU A 421 8.92 12.52 -23.73
N THR A 422 9.96 12.91 -22.98
CA THR A 422 11.36 12.63 -23.33
C THR A 422 11.62 11.13 -23.34
N TRP A 423 11.18 10.43 -22.29
CA TRP A 423 11.31 8.97 -22.19
C TRP A 423 10.57 8.22 -23.30
N MET A 424 9.38 8.68 -23.69
CA MET A 424 8.64 8.08 -24.79
C MET A 424 9.27 8.37 -26.16
N LYS A 425 9.66 9.62 -26.44
CA LYS A 425 10.27 10.03 -27.73
C LYS A 425 11.59 9.31 -27.99
N ASN A 426 12.38 9.07 -26.95
CA ASN A 426 13.66 8.37 -27.06
C ASN A 426 13.52 6.84 -27.08
N GLY A 427 12.29 6.29 -26.97
CA GLY A 427 12.06 4.85 -26.90
C GLY A 427 12.65 4.21 -25.64
N TRP A 428 12.65 4.94 -24.51
CA TRP A 428 13.07 4.43 -23.21
C TRP A 428 11.88 3.89 -22.40
N LEU A 429 10.67 4.39 -22.67
CA LEU A 429 9.43 3.98 -22.04
C LEU A 429 8.46 3.38 -23.07
N HIS A 430 7.99 2.18 -22.79
CA HIS A 430 7.05 1.43 -23.62
C HIS A 430 5.81 1.03 -22.82
N PHE A 431 4.67 0.97 -23.51
CA PHE A 431 3.41 0.46 -22.96
C PHE A 431 2.94 -0.70 -23.82
N ASP A 432 2.82 -1.87 -23.20
CA ASP A 432 2.41 -3.10 -23.85
C ASP A 432 1.15 -3.70 -23.19
N GLU A 433 0.38 -4.47 -23.93
CA GLU A 433 -0.73 -5.23 -23.35
C GLU A 433 -0.20 -6.31 -22.40
N ASN A 434 -1.01 -6.65 -21.39
CA ASN A 434 -0.67 -7.69 -20.43
C ASN A 434 -0.18 -8.98 -21.12
N PRO A 435 0.90 -9.61 -20.61
CA PRO A 435 1.38 -10.86 -21.17
C PRO A 435 0.31 -11.96 -21.08
N ASN A 436 0.25 -12.81 -22.12
CA ASN A 436 -0.54 -14.04 -22.05
C ASN A 436 0.14 -15.01 -21.07
N LEU A 437 -0.64 -15.58 -20.15
CA LEU A 437 -0.18 -16.53 -19.14
C LEU A 437 0.13 -17.94 -19.68
N GLU A 438 -0.15 -18.16 -20.96
CA GLU A 438 0.21 -19.36 -21.72
C GLU A 438 1.31 -18.99 -22.72
N LYS A 439 2.39 -19.80 -22.78
CA LYS A 439 3.38 -19.70 -23.85
C LYS A 439 2.64 -19.86 -25.19
N LYS A 440 2.67 -18.83 -26.03
CA LYS A 440 2.44 -19.03 -27.46
C LYS A 440 3.75 -19.58 -28.00
N ASP A 441 3.80 -20.89 -28.18
CA ASP A 441 4.89 -21.55 -28.92
C ASP A 441 5.02 -20.98 -30.35
#